data_AF-A0A1J3JAL1-F1
#
_entry.id   AF-A0A1J3JAL1-F1
#
_cell.length_a   1.000
_cell.length_b   1.000
_cell.length_c   1.000
_cell.angle_alpha   90.00
_cell.angle_beta   90.00
_cell.angle_gamma   90.00
#
_symmetry.space_group_name_H-M   'P 1'
#
loop_
_entity.id
_entity.type
_entity.pdbx_description
1 polymer ?
#
loop_
_entity_poly.entity_id
_entity_poly.type
_entity_poly.pdbx_seq_one_letter_code
_entity_poly.pdbx_strand_id
1 'polypeptide(L)'
;FKQFLDKNGIVHETSCPYTPQQNGVAERKNRHLMEVARSMMFHTSVPKRFWGDAVVTACYLINRIPTKILNDLSPFQVLNQTEPSIDHLRVFGCVCFVLIPGE
;
A
#
# COMPACT_ATOMS: atom_id res chain seq x y z
N PHE A 1 -18.29 11.56 12.96
CA PHE A 1 -17.74 11.35 11.61
C PHE A 1 -18.20 12.43 10.63
N LYS A 2 -19.51 12.63 10.40
CA LYS A 2 -20.03 13.68 9.49
C LYS A 2 -19.43 15.08 9.73
N GLN A 3 -19.47 15.59 10.96
CA GLN A 3 -18.85 16.89 11.31
C GLN A 3 -17.35 16.97 11.00
N PHE A 4 -16.62 15.86 11.12
CA PHE A 4 -15.21 15.82 10.78
C PHE A 4 -15.00 15.95 9.26
N LEU A 5 -15.82 15.26 8.46
CA LEU A 5 -15.75 15.34 7.01
C LEU A 5 -16.13 16.74 6.52
N ASP A 6 -17.21 17.31 7.06
CA ASP A 6 -17.65 18.67 6.74
C ASP A 6 -16.56 19.70 7.08
N LYS A 7 -15.91 19.56 8.24
CA LYS A 7 -14.79 20.44 8.66
C LYS A 7 -13.59 20.35 7.71
N ASN A 8 -13.35 19.20 7.09
CA ASN A 8 -12.25 19.00 6.14
C ASN A 8 -12.67 19.20 4.68
N GLY A 9 -13.91 19.63 4.41
CA GLY A 9 -14.42 19.81 3.04
C GLY A 9 -14.58 18.51 2.26
N ILE A 10 -14.75 17.37 2.94
CA ILE A 10 -14.87 16.05 2.31
C ILE A 10 -16.35 15.71 2.12
N VAL A 11 -16.77 15.50 0.86
CA VAL A 11 -18.11 15.01 0.54
C VAL A 11 -18.17 13.50 0.76
N HIS A 12 -19.10 13.05 1.59
CA HIS A 12 -19.27 11.63 1.91
C HIS A 12 -20.35 10.99 1.03
N GLU A 13 -19.93 10.26 0.00
CA GLU A 13 -20.80 9.47 -0.85
C GLU A 13 -20.87 8.02 -0.36
N THR A 14 -22.07 7.51 -0.13
CA THR A 14 -22.30 6.12 0.31
C THR A 14 -22.83 5.28 -0.84
N SER A 15 -22.39 4.01 -0.93
CA SER A 15 -22.94 3.07 -1.90
C SER A 15 -24.43 2.78 -1.65
N CYS A 16 -25.22 2.64 -2.71
CA CYS A 16 -26.62 2.25 -2.61
C CYS A 16 -26.76 0.85 -1.97
N PRO A 17 -27.75 0.65 -1.08
CA PRO A 17 -28.04 -0.67 -0.54
C PRO A 17 -28.21 -1.72 -1.65
N TYR A 18 -27.73 -2.93 -1.41
CA TYR A 18 -27.81 -4.06 -2.36
C TYR A 18 -27.11 -3.85 -3.71
N THR A 19 -26.17 -2.90 -3.82
CA THR A 19 -25.35 -2.69 -5.03
C THR A 19 -23.84 -2.87 -4.78
N PRO A 20 -23.38 -4.07 -4.38
CA PRO A 20 -21.98 -4.31 -4.03
C PRO A 20 -20.99 -4.00 -5.16
N GLN A 21 -21.45 -4.00 -6.41
CA GLN A 21 -20.65 -3.66 -7.59
C GLN A 21 -20.09 -2.23 -7.53
N GLN A 22 -20.76 -1.31 -6.84
CA GLN A 22 -20.27 0.06 -6.64
C GLN A 22 -18.95 0.10 -5.86
N ASN A 23 -18.69 -0.89 -4.99
CA ASN A 23 -17.46 -0.99 -4.21
C ASN A 23 -16.38 -1.86 -4.88
N GLY A 24 -16.64 -2.39 -6.08
CA GLY A 24 -15.77 -3.37 -6.72
C GLY A 24 -14.33 -2.90 -6.94
N VAL A 25 -14.11 -1.61 -7.18
CA VAL A 25 -12.76 -1.03 -7.31
C VAL A 25 -12.00 -1.10 -5.98
N ALA A 26 -12.63 -0.67 -4.89
CA ALA A 26 -12.04 -0.71 -3.55
C ALA A 26 -11.79 -2.16 -3.10
N GLU A 27 -12.75 -3.05 -3.32
CA GLU A 27 -12.62 -4.48 -3.00
C GLU A 27 -11.47 -5.15 -3.76
N ARG A 28 -11.36 -4.89 -5.07
CA ARG A 28 -10.26 -5.42 -5.89
C ARG A 28 -8.91 -4.90 -5.40
N LYS A 29 -8.82 -3.61 -5.07
CA LYS A 29 -7.59 -3.01 -4.55
C LYS A 29 -7.20 -3.59 -3.19
N ASN A 30 -8.15 -3.77 -2.29
CA ASN A 30 -7.94 -4.40 -0.99
C ASN A 30 -7.45 -5.85 -1.12
N ARG A 31 -8.05 -6.62 -2.04
CA ARG A 31 -7.61 -7.99 -2.33
C ARG A 31 -6.17 -8.01 -2.84
N HIS A 32 -5.86 -7.20 -3.85
CA HIS A 32 -4.52 -7.11 -4.42
C HIS A 32 -3.46 -6.73 -3.36
N LEU A 33 -3.75 -5.74 -2.51
CA LEU A 33 -2.86 -5.33 -1.42
C LEU A 33 -2.57 -6.50 -0.46
N MET A 34 -3.61 -7.21 -0.05
CA MET A 34 -3.47 -8.34 0.89
C MET A 34 -2.77 -9.54 0.26
N GLU A 35 -2.99 -9.81 -1.03
CA GLU A 35 -2.29 -10.87 -1.76
C GLU A 35 -0.78 -10.58 -1.83
N VAL A 36 -0.38 -9.36 -2.19
CA VAL A 36 1.04 -8.97 -2.24
C VAL A 36 1.68 -9.05 -0.86
N ALA A 37 1.02 -8.53 0.19
CA ALA A 37 1.50 -8.60 1.56
C ALA A 37 1.72 -10.04 2.02
N ARG A 38 0.75 -10.94 1.76
CA ARG A 38 0.85 -12.36 2.11
C ARG A 38 1.99 -13.03 1.35
N SER A 39 2.11 -12.80 0.04
CA SER A 39 3.18 -13.38 -0.79
C SER A 39 4.57 -12.99 -0.28
N MET A 40 4.79 -11.73 0.10
CA MET A 40 6.07 -11.29 0.68
C MET A 40 6.38 -11.98 2.01
N MET A 41 5.38 -12.10 2.90
CA MET A 41 5.55 -12.78 4.18
C MET A 41 5.85 -14.27 4.02
N PHE A 42 5.15 -14.95 3.10
CA PHE A 42 5.40 -16.36 2.79
C PHE A 42 6.79 -16.57 2.20
N HIS A 43 7.20 -15.73 1.25
CA HIS A 43 8.51 -15.81 0.61
C HIS A 43 9.67 -15.70 1.61
N THR A 44 9.52 -14.89 2.66
CA THR A 44 10.59 -14.59 3.62
C THR A 44 10.41 -15.29 4.96
N SER A 45 9.38 -16.14 5.09
CA SER A 45 9.03 -16.85 6.33
C SER A 45 8.98 -15.93 7.57
N VAL A 46 8.54 -14.68 7.36
CA VAL A 46 8.49 -13.67 8.42
C VAL A 46 7.37 -14.01 9.41
N PRO A 47 7.61 -13.89 10.74
CA PRO A 47 6.58 -14.13 11.75
C PRO A 47 5.32 -13.28 11.53
N LYS A 48 4.14 -13.88 11.76
CA LYS A 48 2.83 -13.24 11.54
C LYS A 48 2.63 -11.92 12.27
N ARG A 49 3.37 -11.65 13.36
CA ARG A 49 3.34 -10.37 14.08
C ARG A 49 3.68 -9.17 13.20
N PHE A 50 4.48 -9.35 12.15
CA PHE A 50 4.89 -8.28 11.21
C PHE A 50 3.91 -8.08 10.05
N TRP A 51 2.67 -8.59 10.15
CA TRP A 51 1.69 -8.46 9.07
C TRP A 51 1.37 -6.99 8.73
N GLY A 52 1.36 -6.10 9.74
CA GLY A 52 1.14 -4.68 9.53
C GLY A 52 2.25 -4.06 8.67
N ASP A 53 3.51 -4.35 9.01
CA ASP A 53 4.68 -3.91 8.25
C ASP A 53 4.67 -4.46 6.82
N ALA A 54 4.22 -5.70 6.62
CA ALA A 54 4.08 -6.29 5.30
C ALA A 54 3.03 -5.55 4.46
N VAL A 55 1.89 -5.16 5.04
CA VAL A 55 0.85 -4.40 4.34
C VAL A 55 1.34 -2.99 3.98
N VAL A 56 2.05 -2.31 4.89
CA VAL A 56 2.64 -0.99 4.63
C VAL A 56 3.68 -1.08 3.51
N THR A 57 4.55 -2.09 3.57
CA THR A 57 5.56 -2.34 2.52
C THR A 57 4.89 -2.65 1.18
N ALA A 58 3.84 -3.47 1.16
CA ALA A 58 3.09 -3.79 -0.05
C ALA A 58 2.48 -2.53 -0.68
N CYS A 59 1.85 -1.68 0.14
CA CYS A 59 1.29 -0.42 -0.32
C CYS A 59 2.37 0.49 -0.94
N TYR A 60 3.52 0.60 -0.26
CA TYR A 60 4.65 1.40 -0.72
C TYR A 60 5.17 0.94 -2.09
N LEU A 61 5.34 -0.38 -2.26
CA LEU A 61 5.81 -0.99 -3.50
C LEU A 61 4.78 -0.84 -4.62
N ILE A 62 3.51 -1.18 -4.38
CA ILE A 62 2.47 -1.12 -5.41
C ILE A 62 2.31 0.31 -5.97
N ASN A 63 2.51 1.34 -5.14
CA ASN A 63 2.44 2.73 -5.60
C ASN A 63 3.68 3.16 -6.42
N ARG A 64 4.78 2.41 -6.37
CA ARG A 64 6.05 2.73 -7.07
C ARG A 64 6.35 1.80 -8.23
N ILE A 65 5.63 0.69 -8.36
CA ILE A 65 5.77 -0.22 -9.49
C ILE A 65 5.06 0.37 -10.72
N PRO A 66 5.74 0.40 -11.88
CA PRO A 66 5.12 0.71 -13.17
C PRO A 66 3.88 -0.13 -13.46
N THR A 67 2.85 0.48 -14.05
CA THR A 67 1.65 -0.26 -14.45
C THR A 67 1.27 0.02 -15.89
N LYS A 68 0.84 -1.02 -16.62
CA LYS A 68 0.42 -0.92 -18.02
C LYS A 68 -0.73 0.06 -18.25
N ILE A 69 -1.64 0.17 -17.28
CA ILE A 69 -2.79 1.09 -17.35
C ILE A 69 -2.33 2.56 -17.39
N LEU A 70 -1.15 2.84 -16.83
CA LEU A 70 -0.55 4.17 -16.78
C LEU A 70 0.59 4.33 -17.79
N ASN A 71 0.59 3.57 -18.91
CA ASN A 71 1.66 3.58 -19.92
C ASN A 71 3.05 3.32 -19.31
N ASP A 72 3.14 2.33 -18.42
CA ASP A 72 4.36 1.95 -17.69
C ASP A 72 4.93 3.06 -16.79
N LEU A 73 4.10 4.03 -16.39
CA LEU A 73 4.37 4.93 -15.27
C LEU A 73 3.88 4.33 -13.95
N SER A 74 4.54 4.70 -12.86
CA SER A 74 4.11 4.35 -11.51
C SER A 74 2.98 5.29 -11.02
N PRO A 75 2.05 4.81 -10.17
CA PRO A 75 1.07 5.68 -9.53
C PRO A 75 1.69 6.88 -8.79
N PHE A 76 2.87 6.69 -8.18
CA PHE A 76 3.64 7.75 -7.53
C PHE A 76 4.09 8.84 -8.51
N GLN A 77 4.62 8.46 -9.68
CA GLN A 77 4.98 9.43 -10.74
C GLN A 77 3.78 10.23 -11.19
N VAL A 78 2.66 9.56 -11.45
CA VAL A 78 1.44 10.24 -11.94
C VAL A 78 0.88 11.20 -10.90
N LEU A 79 0.93 10.85 -9.61
CA LEU A 79 0.41 11.70 -8.55
C LEU A 79 1.34 12.87 -8.21
N ASN A 80 2.64 12.61 -8.07
CA ASN A 80 3.61 13.57 -7.57
C ASN A 80 4.40 14.29 -8.67
N GLN A 81 4.24 13.87 -9.93
CA GLN A 81 4.96 14.40 -11.10
C GLN A 81 6.49 14.26 -10.96
N THR A 82 6.94 13.27 -10.20
CA THR A 82 8.36 13.00 -9.92
C THR A 82 8.63 11.50 -9.90
N GLU A 83 9.79 11.07 -10.40
CA GLU A 83 10.20 9.66 -10.36
C GLU A 83 10.46 9.17 -8.93
N PRO A 84 10.04 7.94 -8.56
CA PRO A 84 10.35 7.39 -7.25
C PRO A 84 11.81 6.93 -7.23
N SER A 85 12.59 7.36 -6.24
CA SER A 85 13.84 6.68 -5.91
C SER A 85 13.53 5.27 -5.38
N ILE A 86 14.29 4.27 -5.83
CA ILE A 86 14.17 2.87 -5.41
C ILE A 86 15.45 2.31 -4.79
N ASP A 87 16.53 3.09 -4.73
CA ASP A 87 17.86 2.63 -4.28
C ASP A 87 17.89 2.19 -2.81
N HIS A 88 16.95 2.72 -2.02
CA HIS A 88 16.82 2.39 -0.61
C HIS A 88 16.04 1.09 -0.36
N LEU A 89 15.42 0.50 -1.39
CA LEU A 89 14.62 -0.71 -1.23
C LEU A 89 15.49 -1.91 -0.86
N ARG A 90 15.00 -2.70 0.09
CA ARG A 90 15.58 -3.96 0.52
C ARG A 90 14.51 -5.04 0.49
N VAL A 91 14.95 -6.30 0.41
CA VAL A 91 14.04 -7.45 0.49
C VAL A 91 13.33 -7.41 1.84
N PHE A 92 11.99 -7.45 1.84
CA PHE A 92 11.21 -7.51 3.07
C PHE A 92 11.63 -8.74 3.88
N GLY A 93 11.90 -8.58 5.18
CA GLY A 93 12.38 -9.68 6.02
C GLY A 93 13.86 -10.04 5.86
N CYS A 94 14.67 -9.20 5.19
CA CYS A 94 16.11 -9.38 5.17
C CYS A 94 16.74 -9.20 6.56
N VAL A 95 17.94 -9.74 6.74
CA VAL A 95 18.75 -9.50 7.95
C VAL A 95 19.07 -8.00 8.04
N CYS A 96 18.92 -7.43 9.24
CA CYS A 96 19.30 -6.06 9.55
C CYS A 96 20.22 -6.03 10.77
N PHE A 97 21.17 -5.10 10.77
CA PHE A 97 22.08 -4.86 11.89
C PHE A 97 21.66 -3.56 12.57
N VAL A 98 21.43 -3.62 13.88
CA VAL A 98 21.06 -2.46 14.69
C VAL A 98 22.32 -1.93 15.35
N LEU A 99 22.63 -0.64 15.13
CA LEU A 99 23.67 0.03 15.90
C LEU A 99 23.13 0.31 17.30
N ILE A 100 23.70 -0.36 18.29
CA ILE A 100 23.48 -0.03 19.70
C ILE A 100 24.53 1.04 20.05
N PRO A 101 24.13 2.28 20.36
CA PRO A 101 25.07 3.31 20.79
C PRO A 101 25.84 2.80 22.01
N GLY A 102 27.17 2.93 22.01
CA GLY A 102 27.97 2.64 23.20
C GLY A 102 27.55 3.55 24.35
N GLU A 103 27.64 3.04 25.59
CA GLU A 103 27.48 3.85 26.80
C GLU A 103 28.40 5.08 26.80
#